data_AF-A0A6I3M708-F1
#
_entry.id   AF-A0A6I3M708-F1
#
_cell.length_a   1.000
_cell.length_b   1.000
_cell.length_c   1.000
_cell.angle_alpha   90.00
_cell.angle_beta   90.00
_cell.angle_gamma   90.00
#
_symmetry.space_group_name_H-M   'P 1'
#
loop_
_entity.id
_entity.type
_entity.pdbx_description
1 polymer ?
#
loop_
_entity_poly.entity_id
_entity_poly.type
_entity_poly.pdbx_seq_one_letter_code
_entity_poly.pdbx_strand_id
1 'polypeptide(L)' 'MTDRWNRIRCPNCGETSAALVTVVPTMGDAGLAVTDYRCPSGCRLDELHAEIDEALGIRHVFG' A
#
# COMPACT_ATOMS: atom_id res chain seq x y z
N MET A 1 -11.37 -5.74 11.49
CA MET A 1 -10.51 -5.15 10.46
C MET A 1 -9.50 -6.20 10.06
N THR A 2 -9.37 -6.50 8.78
CA THR A 2 -8.42 -7.49 8.28
C THR A 2 -7.21 -6.74 7.75
N ASP A 3 -6.09 -6.89 8.44
CA ASP A 3 -4.78 -6.43 8.00
C ASP A 3 -4.05 -7.55 7.26
N ARG A 4 -3.39 -7.21 6.15
CA ARG A 4 -2.59 -8.15 5.36
C ARG A 4 -1.29 -7.51 4.92
N TRP A 5 -0.19 -8.17 5.27
CA TRP A 5 1.11 -7.87 4.71
C TRP A 5 1.21 -8.39 3.27
N ASN A 6 1.50 -7.49 2.35
CA ASN A 6 1.77 -7.80 0.95
C ASN A 6 3.23 -7.51 0.64
N ARG A 7 3.87 -8.44 -0.07
CA ARG A 7 5.22 -8.24 -0.59
C ARG A 7 5.12 -7.58 -1.95
N ILE A 8 5.80 -6.46 -2.11
CA ILE A 8 5.86 -5.70 -3.35
C ILE A 8 7.31 -5.35 -3.66
N ARG A 9 7.64 -5.08 -4.93
CA ARG A 9 8.93 -4.46 -5.23
C ARG A 9 8.83 -2.97 -4.96
N CYS A 10 9.81 -2.43 -4.24
CA CYS A 10 9.96 -1.00 -4.08
C CYS A 10 10.20 -0.39 -5.47
N PRO A 11 9.37 0.55 -5.94
CA PRO A 11 9.55 1.17 -7.24
C PRO A 11 10.80 2.06 -7.31
N ASN A 12 11.26 2.61 -6.17
CA ASN A 12 12.45 3.46 -6.12
C ASN A 12 13.76 2.66 -6.17
N CYS A 13 13.92 1.66 -5.29
CA CYS A 13 15.18 0.90 -5.17
C CYS A 13 15.14 -0.51 -5.76
N GLY A 14 13.98 -1.00 -6.21
CA GLY A 14 13.80 -2.34 -6.79
C GLY A 14 13.79 -3.50 -5.79
N GLU A 15 14.14 -3.25 -4.51
CA GLU A 15 14.20 -4.27 -3.47
C GLU A 15 12.82 -4.81 -3.07
N THR A 16 12.80 -6.05 -2.56
CA THR A 16 11.56 -6.63 -2.04
C THR A 16 11.19 -5.96 -0.72
N SER A 17 10.04 -5.29 -0.72
CA SER A 17 9.51 -4.53 0.41
C SER A 17 8.18 -5.12 0.88
N ALA A 18 7.76 -4.77 2.09
CA ALA A 18 6.50 -5.22 2.67
C ALA A 18 5.60 -4.03 2.95
N ALA A 19 4.35 -4.09 2.47
CA ALA A 19 3.32 -3.08 2.74
C ALA A 19 2.19 -3.73 3.54
N LEU A 20 1.77 -3.08 4.63
CA LEU A 20 0.62 -3.48 5.43
C LEU A 20 -0.62 -2.81 4.88
N VAL A 21 -1.49 -3.60 4.27
CA VAL A 21 -2.76 -3.15 3.73
C VAL A 21 -3.85 -3.48 4.73
N THR A 22 -4.62 -2.48 5.13
CA THR A 22 -5.77 -2.63 6.01
C THR A 22 -7.04 -2.35 5.20
N VAL A 23 -8.04 -3.21 5.35
CA VAL A 23 -9.38 -2.96 4.82
C VAL A 23 -10.08 -1.95 5.73
N VAL A 24 -10.37 -0.76 5.21
CA VAL A 24 -11.11 0.28 5.90
C VAL A 24 -12.54 0.28 5.39
N PRO A 25 -13.54 -0.02 6.25
CA PRO A 25 -14.94 0.12 5.86
C PRO A 25 -15.27 1.60 5.74
N THR A 26 -15.38 2.12 4.51
CA THR A 26 -15.99 3.43 4.26
C THR A 26 -17.49 3.23 3.98
N MET A 27 -18.32 4.25 4.25
CA MET A 27 -19.79 4.21 4.18
C MET A 27 -20.34 4.10 2.75
N GLY A 28 -19.89 3.10 1.98
CA GLY A 28 -20.32 2.87 0.60
C GLY A 28 -19.49 1.82 -0.14
N ASP A 29 -18.19 1.72 0.16
CA ASP A 29 -17.26 0.78 -0.48
C ASP A 29 -16.23 0.26 0.53
N ALA A 30 -15.70 -0.95 0.31
CA ALA A 30 -14.56 -1.42 1.08
C ALA A 30 -13.28 -0.82 0.49
N GLY A 31 -12.76 0.24 1.11
CA GLY A 31 -11.48 0.85 0.74
C GLY A 31 -10.30 0.03 1.25
N LEU A 32 -9.27 -0.13 0.43
CA LEU A 32 -7.97 -0.63 0.88
C LEU A 32 -7.08 0.58 1.19
N ALA A 33 -6.37 0.57 2.31
CA ALA A 33 -5.42 1.60 2.66
C ALA A 33 -4.10 0.99 3.12
N VAL A 34 -2.98 1.56 2.68
CA VAL A 34 -1.66 1.19 3.19
C VAL A 34 -1.41 1.92 4.51
N THR A 35 -1.13 1.16 5.56
CA THR A 35 -0.97 1.67 6.93
C THR A 35 0.44 1.56 7.48
N ASP A 36 1.23 0.63 6.97
CA ASP A 36 2.66 0.48 7.29
C ASP A 36 3.42 0.07 6.02
N TYR A 37 4.68 0.44 5.92
CA TYR A 37 5.55 0.09 4.80
C TYR A 37 6.99 -0.07 5.29
N ARG A 38 7.60 -1.18 4.89
CA ARG A 38 8.96 -1.55 5.28
C ARG A 38 9.76 -1.88 4.04
N CYS A 39 10.64 -0.95 3.69
CA CYS A 39 11.67 -1.16 2.68
C CYS A 39 13.03 -1.40 3.36
N PRO A 40 13.76 -2.47 3.04
CA PRO A 40 15.09 -2.72 3.62
C PRO A 40 16.11 -1.63 3.26
N SER A 41 15.93 -0.93 2.13
CA SER A 41 16.77 0.20 1.73
C SER A 41 16.39 1.51 2.42
N GLY A 42 15.32 1.54 3.23
CA GLY A 42 14.88 2.75 3.93
C GLY A 42 14.08 3.74 3.09
N CYS A 43 13.56 3.34 1.92
CA CYS A 43 12.67 4.21 1.12
C CYS A 43 11.40 4.56 1.90
N ARG A 44 10.97 5.81 1.82
CA ARG A 44 9.78 6.30 2.52
C ARG A 44 8.50 6.01 1.72
N LEU A 45 7.45 5.59 2.43
CA LEU A 45 6.12 5.40 1.83
C LEU A 45 5.57 6.71 1.26
N ASP A 46 5.81 7.84 1.92
CA ASP A 46 5.29 9.16 1.50
C ASP A 46 5.65 9.51 0.04
N GLU A 47 6.82 9.10 -0.42
CA GLU A 47 7.30 9.35 -1.78
C GLU A 47 6.70 8.38 -2.81
N LEU A 48 6.30 7.18 -2.36
CA LEU A 48 5.93 6.05 -3.22
C LEU A 48 4.46 5.62 -3.03
N HIS A 49 3.67 6.38 -2.27
CA HIS A 49 2.33 5.99 -1.84
C HIS A 49 1.42 5.66 -3.02
N ALA A 50 1.43 6.53 -4.04
CA ALA A 50 0.63 6.33 -5.25
C ALA A 50 1.05 5.10 -6.06
N GLU A 51 2.36 4.89 -6.22
CA GLU A 51 2.91 3.75 -6.97
C GLU A 51 2.64 2.43 -6.25
N ILE A 52 2.69 2.44 -4.92
CA ILE A 52 2.38 1.29 -4.07
C ILE A 52 0.88 0.99 -4.11
N ASP A 53 0.02 1.99 -4.03
CA ASP A 53 -1.43 1.83 -4.18
C ASP A 53 -1.77 1.21 -5.55
N GLU A 54 -1.15 1.70 -6.62
CA GLU A 54 -1.32 1.14 -7.96
C GLU A 54 -0.84 -0.31 -8.05
N ALA A 55 0.36 -0.62 -7.51
CA ALA A 55 0.92 -1.96 -7.50
C ALA A 55 0.08 -2.96 -6.69
N LEU A 56 -0.63 -2.48 -5.67
CA LEU A 56 -1.55 -3.26 -4.85
C LEU A 56 -2.98 -3.31 -5.43
N GLY A 57 -3.22 -2.65 -6.56
CA GLY A 57 -4.53 -2.56 -7.18
C GLY A 57 -5.56 -1.79 -6.34
N ILE A 58 -5.08 -0.95 -5.42
CA ILE A 58 -5.90 -0.05 -4.61
C ILE A 58 -6.37 1.09 -5.53
N ARG A 59 -7.48 0.85 -6.22
CA ARG A 59 -8.14 1.90 -7.00
C ARG A 59 -8.95 2.74 -6.02
N HIS A 60 -8.51 3.96 -5.77
CA HIS A 60 -9.34 4.99 -5.16
C HIS A 60 -10.52 5.22 -6.10
N VAL A 61 -11.67 4.61 -5.81
CA VAL A 61 -12.92 4.92 -6.48
C VAL A 61 -13.35 6.28 -5.94
N PHE A 62 -12.81 7.35 -6.52
CA PHE A 62 -13.42 8.67 -6.40
C PHE A 62 -14.69 8.64 -7.26
N GLY A 63 -15.81 8.29 -6.63
CA GLY A 63 -17.16 8.54 -7.14
C GLY A 63 -17.59 9.96 -6.81
#